data_AF-A0A8T5B8J2-F1
#
_entry.id   AF-A0A8T5B8J2-F1
#
_cell.length_a   1.000
_cell.length_b   1.000
_cell.length_c   1.000
_cell.angle_alpha   90.00
_cell.angle_beta   90.00
_cell.angle_gamma   90.00
#
_symmetry.space_group_name_H-M   'P 1'
#
loop_
_entity.id
_entity.type
_entity.pdbx_description
1 polymer ?
#
loop_
_entity_poly.entity_id
_entity_poly.type
_entity_poly.pdbx_seq_one_letter_code
_entity_poly.pdbx_strand_id
1 'polypeptide(L)'
;MSQIFQEISPADFFYRNREIAGFANPVRAIFSAIRELVENSLDASEPLGILPDIYIRLSFVNEKSENLYVLRIEDNGSGIPADFVPLAFCQFLFSSKYKLKQSRGTFGLGGTMTILYGQITTNKPVKVISSTGTSKIYEYTLMIDIERNRPVILDRRVRENENKWRGTIVEVYVEGDYYKAMPKILEYLRQTAIVNPYASITFVDPRGRLYKFERTVSVLPPQPRETLPHPHGIDVETMYRIIRVTSCKTLLDFMQKHFHRVGKRIAKNFLRFAGFPEDADPKKLKPEEIVNLVHAMKSFEEFLPPDAGCLSPLGENLLKAGVLKELEPEFVAVSQRKPSAYSGHPFIIEVGIAYGGKIPTSEDILLYRFANKIPLVYDESGDVSWKIVKSINWRNYGLTSGMPFAVLVHICSTKIPWKTVGKEMIADRPEVSREILNGIREVARQLDIYLSKKEKAKREKARLSIFAKYLPKIAEFSAKLASRDTPNVDELLRRLRRLEGE
;
A
#
# COMPACT_ATOMS: atom_id res chain seq x y z
N MET A 1 49.14 12.27 -10.82
CA MET A 1 48.31 11.07 -11.10
C MET A 1 47.19 11.50 -12.03
N SER A 2 47.12 10.94 -13.24
CA SER A 2 45.98 11.17 -14.13
C SER A 2 44.73 10.53 -13.53
N GLN A 3 43.60 11.25 -13.53
CA GLN A 3 42.33 10.66 -13.16
C GLN A 3 41.93 9.61 -14.22
N ILE A 4 41.64 8.39 -13.77
CA ILE A 4 41.12 7.31 -14.60
C ILE A 4 39.60 7.35 -14.47
N PHE A 5 38.91 7.60 -15.59
CA PHE A 5 37.45 7.55 -15.66
C PHE A 5 36.98 6.11 -15.91
N GLN A 6 35.97 5.66 -15.15
CA GLN A 6 35.39 4.32 -15.28
C GLN A 6 33.86 4.41 -15.30
N GLU A 7 33.22 3.55 -16.09
CA GLU A 7 31.77 3.35 -16.12
C GLU A 7 31.42 2.16 -15.22
N ILE A 8 30.28 2.23 -14.52
CA ILE A 8 29.76 1.15 -13.67
C ILE A 8 28.39 0.70 -14.16
N SER A 9 28.12 -0.60 -14.09
CA SER A 9 26.82 -1.15 -14.45
C SER A 9 25.76 -0.80 -13.38
N PRO A 10 24.45 -0.87 -13.70
CA PRO A 10 23.41 -0.72 -12.69
C PRO A 10 23.55 -1.72 -11.52
N ALA A 11 23.93 -2.96 -11.81
CA ALA A 11 24.12 -3.98 -10.78
C ALA A 11 25.31 -3.64 -9.88
N ASP A 12 26.43 -3.15 -10.44
CA ASP A 12 27.58 -2.68 -9.66
C ASP A 12 27.24 -1.44 -8.82
N PHE A 13 26.43 -0.52 -9.35
CA PHE A 13 25.92 0.62 -8.58
C PHE A 13 25.13 0.18 -7.35
N PHE A 14 24.17 -0.75 -7.50
CA PHE A 14 23.38 -1.24 -6.36
C PHE A 14 24.17 -2.14 -5.41
N TYR A 15 25.16 -2.88 -5.92
CA TYR A 15 26.11 -3.61 -5.10
C TYR A 15 26.87 -2.68 -4.15
N ARG A 16 27.36 -1.54 -4.67
CA ARG A 16 28.08 -0.54 -3.88
C ARG A 16 27.18 0.29 -2.95
N ASN A 17 25.91 0.48 -3.31
CA ASN A 17 24.96 1.36 -2.60
C ASN A 17 23.73 0.61 -2.08
N ARG A 18 23.96 -0.51 -1.38
CA ARG A 18 22.89 -1.42 -0.93
C ARG A 18 21.88 -0.78 0.03
N GLU A 19 22.31 0.24 0.79
CA GLU A 19 21.43 0.99 1.69
C GLU A 19 20.27 1.70 0.98
N ILE A 20 20.43 2.10 -0.29
CA ILE A 20 19.40 2.81 -1.06
C ILE A 20 18.15 1.95 -1.25
N ALA A 21 18.33 0.63 -1.32
CA ALA A 21 17.26 -0.34 -1.54
C ALA A 21 16.80 -1.04 -0.25
N GLY A 22 17.17 -0.53 0.93
CA GLY A 22 16.74 -1.09 2.21
C GLY A 22 17.60 -2.24 2.76
N PHE A 23 18.72 -2.58 2.10
CA PHE A 23 19.63 -3.65 2.51
C PHE A 23 20.82 -3.13 3.34
N ALA A 24 20.58 -2.11 4.17
CA ALA A 24 21.61 -1.46 4.97
C ALA A 24 22.15 -2.34 6.11
N ASN A 25 21.29 -3.19 6.71
CA ASN A 25 21.67 -4.04 7.83
C ASN A 25 20.93 -5.40 7.79
N PRO A 26 21.45 -6.43 8.49
CA PRO A 26 20.88 -7.78 8.51
C PRO A 26 19.40 -7.87 8.93
N VAL A 27 18.92 -6.96 9.79
CA VAL A 27 17.52 -6.92 10.25
C VAL A 27 16.61 -6.41 9.12
N ARG A 28 16.98 -5.27 8.51
CA ARG A 28 16.24 -4.66 7.40
C ARG A 28 16.32 -5.49 6.12
N ALA A 29 17.40 -6.24 5.91
CA ALA A 29 17.57 -7.09 4.73
C ALA A 29 16.51 -8.20 4.65
N ILE A 30 16.28 -8.97 5.73
CA ILE A 30 15.22 -10.00 5.75
C ILE A 30 13.84 -9.37 5.56
N PHE A 31 13.57 -8.27 6.26
CA PHE A 31 12.30 -7.56 6.13
C PHE A 31 12.05 -7.12 4.69
N SER A 32 13.05 -6.49 4.06
CA SER A 32 12.95 -5.98 2.69
C SER A 32 12.80 -7.12 1.68
N ALA A 33 13.52 -8.23 1.88
CA ALA A 33 13.40 -9.43 1.05
C ALA A 33 11.98 -10.01 1.06
N ILE A 34 11.38 -10.17 2.26
CA ILE A 34 10.01 -10.66 2.41
C ILE A 34 9.04 -9.67 1.77
N ARG A 35 9.16 -8.38 2.09
CA ARG A 35 8.30 -7.31 1.56
C ARG A 35 8.28 -7.31 0.03
N GLU A 36 9.45 -7.23 -0.61
CA GLU A 36 9.54 -7.08 -2.07
C GLU A 36 9.01 -8.30 -2.82
N LEU A 37 9.26 -9.52 -2.31
CA LEU A 37 8.76 -10.73 -2.93
C LEU A 37 7.24 -10.91 -2.72
N VAL A 38 6.70 -10.60 -1.53
CA VAL A 38 5.24 -10.61 -1.28
C VAL A 38 4.51 -9.59 -2.15
N GLU A 39 5.05 -8.37 -2.28
CA GLU A 39 4.48 -7.34 -3.16
C GLU A 39 4.41 -7.79 -4.62
N ASN A 40 5.45 -8.48 -5.11
CA ASN A 40 5.47 -9.02 -6.47
C ASN A 40 4.46 -10.17 -6.66
N SER A 41 4.32 -11.06 -5.67
CA SER A 41 3.32 -12.12 -5.70
C SER A 41 1.88 -11.60 -5.72
N LEU A 42 1.59 -10.53 -4.98
CA LEU A 42 0.28 -9.84 -5.04
C LEU A 42 0.05 -9.21 -6.42
N ASP A 43 1.05 -8.49 -6.95
CA ASP A 43 0.98 -7.87 -8.28
C ASP A 43 0.86 -8.90 -9.43
N ALA A 44 1.33 -10.14 -9.24
CA ALA A 44 1.22 -11.21 -10.23
C ALA A 44 -0.17 -11.86 -10.28
N SER A 45 -0.92 -11.82 -9.18
CA SER A 45 -2.21 -12.50 -9.04
C SER A 45 -3.39 -11.61 -9.47
N GLU A 46 -3.39 -10.36 -9.00
CA GLU A 46 -4.52 -9.45 -9.19
C GLU A 46 -4.90 -9.21 -10.65
N PRO A 47 -3.98 -8.96 -11.60
CA PRO A 47 -4.34 -8.65 -12.99
C PRO A 47 -5.11 -9.75 -13.71
N LEU A 48 -4.99 -11.01 -13.24
CA LEU A 48 -5.70 -12.16 -13.81
C LEU A 48 -7.04 -12.45 -13.13
N GLY A 49 -7.43 -11.64 -12.15
CA GLY A 49 -8.63 -11.91 -11.35
C GLY A 49 -8.46 -13.11 -10.39
N ILE A 50 -7.22 -13.54 -10.13
CA ILE A 50 -6.93 -14.64 -9.22
C ILE A 50 -6.84 -14.07 -7.80
N LEU A 51 -7.57 -14.69 -6.86
CA LEU A 51 -7.46 -14.37 -5.45
C LEU A 51 -6.10 -14.88 -4.92
N PRO A 52 -5.20 -13.99 -4.46
CA PRO A 52 -3.84 -14.36 -4.10
C PRO A 52 -3.80 -15.38 -2.97
N ASP A 53 -2.98 -16.41 -3.14
CA ASP A 53 -2.58 -17.36 -2.12
C ASP A 53 -1.07 -17.40 -2.08
N ILE A 54 -0.49 -16.90 -0.98
CA ILE A 54 0.94 -16.68 -0.83
C ILE A 54 1.45 -17.52 0.33
N TYR A 55 2.37 -18.43 0.02
CA TYR A 55 3.08 -19.23 0.99
C TYR A 55 4.50 -18.71 1.17
N ILE A 56 4.86 -18.36 2.41
CA ILE A 56 6.16 -17.82 2.80
C ILE A 56 6.77 -18.79 3.79
N ARG A 57 7.99 -19.26 3.53
CA ARG A 57 8.77 -20.08 4.46
C ARG A 57 10.16 -19.50 4.62
N LEU A 58 10.52 -19.15 5.84
CA LEU A 58 11.88 -18.78 6.21
C LEU A 58 12.48 -19.94 7.01
N SER A 59 13.52 -20.59 6.49
CA SER A 59 14.17 -21.73 7.16
C SER A 59 15.59 -21.36 7.58
N PHE A 60 15.97 -21.66 8.82
CA PHE A 60 17.36 -21.51 9.27
C PHE A 60 18.23 -22.59 8.65
N VAL A 61 19.40 -22.20 8.13
CA VAL A 61 20.39 -23.14 7.60
C VAL A 61 21.51 -23.26 8.62
N ASN A 62 21.64 -24.45 9.21
CA ASN A 62 22.67 -24.72 10.21
C ASN A 62 24.01 -25.01 9.50
N GLU A 63 24.66 -23.95 9.03
CA GLU A 63 26.02 -23.96 8.46
C GLU A 63 26.98 -23.19 9.39
N LYS A 64 28.29 -23.22 9.12
CA LYS A 64 29.33 -22.49 9.89
C LYS A 64 29.09 -20.96 9.99
N SER A 65 28.18 -20.43 9.19
CA SER A 65 27.68 -19.06 9.24
C SER A 65 26.53 -18.98 10.24
N GLU A 66 26.77 -18.31 11.36
CA GLU A 66 25.67 -17.85 12.21
C GLU A 66 24.84 -16.85 11.40
N ASN A 67 23.52 -17.07 11.30
CA ASN A 67 22.53 -16.18 10.67
C ASN A 67 22.22 -16.35 9.17
N LEU A 68 22.44 -17.54 8.60
CA LEU A 68 22.00 -17.87 7.24
C LEU A 68 20.55 -18.42 7.21
N TYR A 69 19.73 -17.88 6.31
CA TYR A 69 18.34 -18.31 6.10
C TYR A 69 18.08 -18.62 4.62
N VAL A 70 17.13 -19.52 4.37
CA VAL A 70 16.50 -19.72 3.06
C VAL A 70 15.11 -19.15 3.11
N LEU A 71 14.87 -18.10 2.32
CA LEU A 71 13.56 -17.53 2.10
C LEU A 71 12.94 -18.15 0.84
N ARG A 72 11.84 -18.86 1.02
CA ARG A 72 11.02 -19.41 -0.04
C ARG A 72 9.67 -18.71 -0.07
N ILE A 73 9.31 -18.14 -1.21
CA ILE A 73 7.98 -17.56 -1.44
C ILE A 73 7.37 -18.21 -2.66
N GLU A 74 6.13 -18.66 -2.51
CA GLU A 74 5.33 -19.32 -3.53
C GLU A 74 4.00 -18.58 -3.67
N ASP A 75 3.60 -18.30 -4.91
CA ASP A 75 2.33 -17.70 -5.25
C ASP A 75 1.57 -18.49 -6.30
N ASN A 76 0.25 -18.23 -6.38
CA ASN A 76 -0.65 -18.73 -7.40
C ASN A 76 -0.92 -17.70 -8.52
N GLY A 77 0.03 -16.79 -8.76
CA GLY A 77 -0.13 -15.65 -9.67
C GLY A 77 -0.08 -16.05 -11.15
N SER A 78 0.30 -15.13 -12.03
CA SER A 78 0.36 -15.39 -13.48
C SER A 78 1.42 -16.40 -13.91
N GLY A 79 2.45 -16.60 -13.09
CA GLY A 79 3.73 -17.13 -13.53
C GLY A 79 4.46 -16.15 -14.46
N ILE A 80 5.68 -16.52 -14.87
CA ILE A 80 6.52 -15.77 -15.78
C ILE A 80 6.89 -16.70 -16.95
N PRO A 81 6.77 -16.25 -18.23
CA PRO A 81 7.20 -17.06 -19.36
C PRO A 81 8.70 -17.38 -19.30
N ALA A 82 9.08 -18.58 -19.71
CA ALA A 82 10.42 -19.14 -19.55
C ALA A 82 11.55 -18.20 -20.01
N ASP A 83 11.36 -17.51 -21.13
CA ASP A 83 12.39 -16.63 -21.72
C ASP A 83 12.61 -15.36 -20.90
N PHE A 84 11.61 -14.94 -20.11
CA PHE A 84 11.69 -13.75 -19.27
C PHE A 84 12.10 -14.05 -17.83
N VAL A 85 12.07 -15.32 -17.38
CA VAL A 85 12.43 -15.67 -15.99
C VAL A 85 13.84 -15.17 -15.62
N PRO A 86 14.91 -15.44 -16.40
CA PRO A 86 16.24 -14.97 -16.03
C PRO A 86 16.34 -13.43 -16.02
N LEU A 87 15.70 -12.78 -16.99
CA LEU A 87 15.74 -11.31 -17.13
C LEU A 87 14.96 -10.62 -16.00
N ALA A 88 13.81 -11.16 -15.61
CA ALA A 88 12.95 -10.58 -14.58
C ALA A 88 13.58 -10.60 -13.18
N PHE A 89 14.40 -11.62 -12.89
CA PHE A 89 14.98 -11.81 -11.56
C PHE A 89 16.45 -11.42 -11.44
N CYS A 90 17.22 -11.46 -12.54
CA CYS A 90 18.68 -11.29 -12.49
C CYS A 90 19.21 -10.19 -13.43
N GLN A 91 18.34 -9.29 -13.92
CA GLN A 91 18.73 -8.07 -14.61
C GLN A 91 18.12 -6.83 -13.95
N PHE A 92 18.96 -5.88 -13.54
CA PHE A 92 18.49 -4.61 -12.99
C PHE A 92 17.87 -3.74 -14.06
N LEU A 93 16.83 -2.97 -13.67
CA LEU A 93 16.09 -2.06 -14.54
C LEU A 93 15.46 -2.77 -15.75
N PHE A 94 15.07 -4.03 -15.56
CA PHE A 94 14.20 -4.76 -16.47
C PHE A 94 12.84 -4.96 -15.78
N SER A 95 11.78 -4.40 -16.35
CA SER A 95 10.47 -4.41 -15.72
C SER A 95 9.35 -4.28 -16.74
N SER A 96 8.23 -4.94 -16.47
CA SER A 96 6.97 -4.71 -17.18
C SER A 96 6.22 -3.45 -16.72
N LYS A 97 6.70 -2.80 -15.64
CA LYS A 97 6.01 -1.71 -14.93
C LYS A 97 6.37 -0.29 -15.41
N TYR A 98 6.93 -0.11 -16.62
CA TYR A 98 7.27 1.24 -17.14
C TYR A 98 6.09 2.04 -17.68
N LYS A 99 4.93 1.38 -17.85
CA LYS A 99 3.69 2.03 -18.26
C LYS A 99 3.12 2.83 -17.10
N LEU A 100 2.51 3.99 -17.39
CA LEU A 100 1.87 4.81 -16.36
C LEU A 100 0.57 4.14 -15.90
N LYS A 101 0.69 3.32 -14.87
CA LYS A 101 -0.36 2.52 -14.27
C LYS A 101 -0.07 2.39 -12.78
N GLN A 102 -1.11 2.36 -11.94
CA GLN A 102 -0.91 2.08 -10.53
C GLN A 102 -0.34 0.67 -10.33
N SER A 103 0.73 0.59 -9.54
CA SER A 103 1.36 -0.66 -9.10
C SER A 103 1.95 -0.50 -7.70
N ARG A 104 2.20 -1.64 -7.02
CA ARG A 104 2.89 -1.69 -5.73
C ARG A 104 4.38 -1.36 -5.91
N GLY A 105 5.04 -2.12 -6.79
CA GLY A 105 6.43 -1.89 -7.21
C GLY A 105 6.54 -0.77 -8.25
N THR A 106 7.70 -0.08 -8.32
CA THR A 106 7.92 1.07 -9.24
C THR A 106 9.04 0.86 -10.25
N PHE A 107 10.07 0.05 -9.94
CA PHE A 107 11.30 0.01 -10.75
C PHE A 107 11.81 -1.39 -11.12
N GLY A 108 11.10 -2.47 -10.72
CA GLY A 108 11.61 -3.84 -10.93
C GLY A 108 12.95 -4.09 -10.23
N LEU A 109 13.23 -3.37 -9.14
CA LEU A 109 14.52 -3.40 -8.44
C LEU A 109 14.51 -4.36 -7.25
N GLY A 110 13.43 -4.44 -6.47
CA GLY A 110 13.47 -5.06 -5.15
C GLY A 110 13.68 -6.58 -5.14
N GLY A 111 13.03 -7.30 -6.06
CA GLY A 111 13.25 -8.75 -6.22
C GLY A 111 14.70 -9.05 -6.63
N THR A 112 15.21 -8.35 -7.64
CA THR A 112 16.60 -8.45 -8.10
C THR A 112 17.60 -8.05 -7.02
N MET A 113 17.28 -7.04 -6.21
CA MET A 113 18.12 -6.61 -5.09
C MET A 113 18.18 -7.67 -3.98
N THR A 114 17.07 -8.35 -3.71
CA THR A 114 17.03 -9.47 -2.77
C THR A 114 17.97 -10.59 -3.23
N ILE A 115 17.96 -10.90 -4.52
CA ILE A 115 18.85 -11.89 -5.12
C ILE A 115 20.31 -11.44 -5.08
N LEU A 116 20.58 -10.18 -5.43
CA LEU A 116 21.92 -9.61 -5.36
C LEU A 116 22.46 -9.66 -3.93
N TYR A 117 21.67 -9.23 -2.94
CA TYR A 117 22.06 -9.27 -1.54
C TYR A 117 22.37 -10.70 -1.07
N GLY A 118 21.51 -11.66 -1.44
CA GLY A 118 21.76 -13.08 -1.17
C GLY A 118 23.06 -13.59 -1.81
N GLN A 119 23.31 -13.25 -3.06
CA GLN A 119 24.51 -13.65 -3.78
C GLN A 119 25.78 -13.04 -3.17
N ILE A 120 25.79 -11.76 -2.82
CA ILE A 120 27.01 -11.11 -2.31
C ILE A 120 27.36 -11.53 -0.89
N THR A 121 26.36 -11.91 -0.09
CA THR A 121 26.55 -12.35 1.31
C THR A 121 26.87 -13.83 1.39
N THR A 122 26.22 -14.66 0.57
CA THR A 122 26.28 -16.13 0.70
C THR A 122 27.01 -16.82 -0.44
N ASN A 123 27.22 -16.13 -1.57
CA ASN A 123 27.70 -16.69 -2.83
C ASN A 123 26.88 -17.90 -3.33
N LYS A 124 25.61 -18.01 -2.91
CA LYS A 124 24.69 -19.06 -3.35
C LYS A 124 23.75 -18.53 -4.44
N PRO A 125 23.38 -19.37 -5.42
CA PRO A 125 22.45 -18.98 -6.47
C PRO A 125 21.00 -18.90 -5.97
N VAL A 126 20.17 -18.15 -6.68
CA VAL A 126 18.71 -18.18 -6.50
C VAL A 126 18.10 -19.31 -7.31
N LYS A 127 17.08 -19.97 -6.75
CA LYS A 127 16.27 -20.94 -7.47
C LYS A 127 14.90 -20.34 -7.77
N VAL A 128 14.50 -20.36 -9.03
CA VAL A 128 13.22 -19.84 -9.50
C VAL A 128 12.46 -20.95 -10.24
N ILE A 129 11.22 -21.21 -9.82
CA ILE A 129 10.32 -22.16 -10.48
C ILE A 129 9.11 -21.36 -10.96
N SER A 130 8.74 -21.48 -12.23
CA SER A 130 7.58 -20.75 -12.74
C SER A 130 6.82 -21.51 -13.82
N SER A 131 5.51 -21.33 -13.84
CA SER A 131 4.64 -21.79 -14.92
C SER A 131 3.46 -20.85 -15.12
N THR A 132 3.12 -20.62 -16.37
CA THR A 132 1.95 -19.85 -16.78
C THR A 132 0.66 -20.69 -16.84
N GLY A 133 0.68 -21.91 -16.28
CA GLY A 133 -0.40 -22.89 -16.39
C GLY A 133 -0.40 -23.65 -17.71
N THR A 134 0.71 -23.60 -18.45
CA THR A 134 0.95 -24.43 -19.64
C THR A 134 1.37 -25.84 -19.22
N SER A 135 1.58 -26.75 -20.18
CA SER A 135 1.97 -28.14 -19.89
C SER A 135 3.38 -28.28 -19.27
N LYS A 136 4.12 -27.19 -19.06
CA LYS A 136 5.49 -27.22 -18.56
C LYS A 136 5.68 -26.33 -17.33
N ILE A 137 6.53 -26.79 -16.43
CA ILE A 137 7.08 -26.02 -15.31
C ILE A 137 8.56 -25.85 -15.60
N TYR A 138 9.05 -24.61 -15.50
CA TYR A 138 10.45 -24.29 -15.73
C TYR A 138 11.13 -23.99 -14.39
N GLU A 139 12.23 -24.68 -14.12
CA GLU A 139 13.09 -24.44 -12.96
C GLU A 139 14.44 -23.89 -13.43
N TYR A 140 14.86 -22.79 -12.82
CA TYR A 140 16.12 -22.13 -13.11
C TYR A 140 16.93 -21.98 -11.83
N THR A 141 18.24 -22.22 -11.93
CA THR A 141 19.23 -21.83 -10.94
C THR A 141 20.05 -20.69 -11.53
N LEU A 142 19.98 -19.51 -10.92
CA LEU A 142 20.46 -18.26 -11.50
C LEU A 142 21.45 -17.53 -10.57
N MET A 143 22.36 -16.78 -11.19
CA MET A 143 23.18 -15.76 -10.54
C MET A 143 23.15 -14.48 -11.38
N ILE A 144 23.60 -13.38 -10.78
CA ILE A 144 23.75 -12.08 -11.43
C ILE A 144 25.24 -11.87 -11.76
N ASP A 145 25.55 -11.63 -13.03
CA ASP A 145 26.81 -11.02 -13.42
C ASP A 145 26.73 -9.52 -13.10
N ILE A 146 27.40 -9.12 -12.01
CA ILE A 146 27.35 -7.76 -11.48
C ILE A 146 28.04 -6.77 -12.43
N GLU A 147 29.13 -7.17 -13.08
CA GLU A 147 29.87 -6.28 -13.99
C GLU A 147 29.06 -6.00 -15.26
N ARG A 148 28.38 -7.02 -15.80
CA ARG A 148 27.63 -6.88 -17.06
C ARG A 148 26.15 -6.57 -16.89
N ASN A 149 25.63 -6.63 -15.66
CA ASN A 149 24.19 -6.57 -15.36
C ASN A 149 23.39 -7.57 -16.21
N ARG A 150 23.80 -8.84 -16.17
CA ARG A 150 23.17 -9.93 -16.95
C ARG A 150 22.92 -11.16 -16.09
N PRO A 151 21.88 -11.95 -16.40
CA PRO A 151 21.67 -13.23 -15.73
C PRO A 151 22.72 -14.26 -16.17
N VAL A 152 23.22 -15.03 -15.22
CA VAL A 152 24.02 -16.24 -15.44
C VAL A 152 23.16 -17.44 -15.10
N ILE A 153 22.87 -18.28 -16.10
CA ILE A 153 22.07 -19.50 -15.92
C ILE A 153 23.03 -20.64 -15.59
N LEU A 154 22.94 -21.16 -14.37
CA LEU A 154 23.76 -22.29 -13.92
C LEU A 154 23.10 -23.64 -14.24
N ASP A 155 21.79 -23.72 -14.06
CA ASP A 155 21.00 -24.92 -14.34
C ASP A 155 19.62 -24.53 -14.85
N ARG A 156 19.07 -25.33 -15.76
CA ARG A 156 17.72 -25.19 -16.31
C ARG A 156 17.08 -26.56 -16.43
N ARG A 157 15.98 -26.77 -15.73
CA ARG A 157 15.17 -28.00 -15.81
C ARG A 157 13.76 -27.68 -16.27
N VAL A 158 13.18 -28.63 -16.99
CA VAL A 158 11.80 -28.57 -17.46
C VAL A 158 11.09 -29.80 -16.93
N ARG A 159 9.95 -29.60 -16.28
CA ARG A 159 9.08 -30.66 -15.79
C ARG A 159 7.73 -30.59 -16.48
N GLU A 160 7.08 -31.73 -16.66
CA GLU A 160 5.70 -31.78 -17.12
C GLU A 160 4.77 -31.23 -16.01
N ASN A 161 3.74 -30.49 -16.43
CA ASN A 161 2.79 -29.82 -15.56
C ASN A 161 1.43 -30.51 -15.59
N GLU A 162 1.38 -31.74 -15.08
CA GLU A 162 0.17 -32.58 -15.12
C GLU A 162 -1.04 -31.89 -14.46
N ASN A 163 -0.79 -31.17 -13.36
CA ASN A 163 -1.82 -30.47 -12.59
C ASN A 163 -2.15 -29.07 -13.12
N LYS A 164 -1.52 -28.63 -14.23
CA LYS A 164 -1.63 -27.25 -14.75
C LYS A 164 -1.39 -26.18 -13.67
N TRP A 165 -0.45 -26.46 -12.77
CA TRP A 165 -0.02 -25.50 -11.75
C TRP A 165 0.40 -24.19 -12.42
N ARG A 166 0.00 -23.08 -11.81
CA ARG A 166 0.31 -21.74 -12.28
C ARG A 166 0.78 -20.93 -11.09
N GLY A 167 1.91 -20.25 -11.27
CA GLY A 167 2.51 -19.48 -10.19
C GLY A 167 3.99 -19.28 -10.37
N THR A 168 4.60 -18.68 -9.35
CA THR A 168 6.05 -18.55 -9.25
C THR A 168 6.51 -18.93 -7.85
N ILE A 169 7.66 -19.59 -7.77
CA ILE A 169 8.37 -19.91 -6.55
C ILE A 169 9.75 -19.30 -6.65
N VAL A 170 10.13 -18.52 -5.65
CA VAL A 170 11.46 -17.94 -5.52
C VAL A 170 12.06 -18.43 -4.22
N GLU A 171 13.25 -19.03 -4.31
CA GLU A 171 14.00 -19.52 -3.17
C GLU A 171 15.40 -18.89 -3.18
N VAL A 172 15.68 -18.07 -2.18
CA VAL A 172 16.88 -17.24 -2.08
C VAL A 172 17.52 -17.42 -0.70
N TYR A 173 18.84 -17.53 -0.69
CA TYR A 173 19.64 -17.51 0.53
C TYR A 173 19.85 -16.08 0.98
N VAL A 174 19.58 -15.78 2.25
CA VAL A 174 19.67 -14.43 2.80
C VAL A 174 20.34 -14.51 4.16
N GLU A 175 21.42 -13.74 4.35
CA GLU A 175 22.00 -13.50 5.66
C GLU A 175 21.18 -12.45 6.42
N GLY A 176 20.85 -12.68 7.70
CA GLY A 176 20.05 -11.69 8.42
C GLY A 176 19.72 -12.01 9.87
N ASP A 177 19.19 -11.06 10.64
CA ASP A 177 18.80 -11.29 12.04
C ASP A 177 17.27 -11.38 12.17
N TYR A 178 16.75 -12.60 12.04
CA TYR A 178 15.30 -12.84 12.11
C TYR A 178 14.72 -12.49 13.48
N TYR A 179 15.45 -12.75 14.58
CA TYR A 179 14.91 -12.55 15.93
C TYR A 179 14.55 -11.08 16.16
N LYS A 180 15.41 -10.16 15.72
CA LYS A 180 15.13 -8.72 15.78
C LYS A 180 14.15 -8.25 14.70
N ALA A 181 14.14 -8.88 13.52
CA ALA A 181 13.24 -8.51 12.43
C ALA A 181 11.80 -9.00 12.62
N MET A 182 11.59 -10.08 13.35
CA MET A 182 10.32 -10.78 13.50
C MET A 182 9.14 -9.86 13.86
N PRO A 183 9.21 -8.96 14.85
CA PRO A 183 8.06 -8.11 15.19
C PRO A 183 7.60 -7.26 14.01
N LYS A 184 8.55 -6.71 13.24
CA LYS A 184 8.28 -5.87 12.07
C LYS A 184 7.79 -6.68 10.88
N ILE A 185 8.28 -7.91 10.70
CA ILE A 185 7.77 -8.83 9.66
C ILE A 185 6.32 -9.20 9.95
N LEU A 186 6.01 -9.61 11.18
CA LEU A 186 4.64 -9.97 11.56
C LEU A 186 3.69 -8.76 11.48
N GLU A 187 4.15 -7.58 11.88
CA GLU A 187 3.43 -6.33 11.70
C GLU A 187 3.13 -6.06 10.22
N TYR A 188 4.13 -6.17 9.33
CA TYR A 188 3.95 -6.02 7.90
C TYR A 188 2.95 -7.01 7.31
N LEU A 189 3.04 -8.30 7.65
CA LEU A 189 2.12 -9.32 7.13
C LEU A 189 0.69 -9.08 7.62
N ARG A 190 0.51 -8.72 8.90
CA ARG A 190 -0.80 -8.36 9.45
C ARG A 190 -1.38 -7.13 8.76
N GLN A 191 -0.58 -6.07 8.59
CA GLN A 191 -1.03 -4.87 7.89
C GLN A 191 -1.31 -5.16 6.40
N THR A 192 -0.54 -6.03 5.76
CA THR A 192 -0.80 -6.48 4.37
C THR A 192 -2.14 -7.21 4.28
N ALA A 193 -2.49 -8.02 5.28
CA ALA A 193 -3.78 -8.69 5.35
C ALA A 193 -4.97 -7.72 5.56
N ILE A 194 -4.75 -6.56 6.21
CA ILE A 194 -5.76 -5.48 6.32
C ILE A 194 -6.07 -4.89 4.94
N VAL A 195 -5.05 -4.52 4.16
CA VAL A 195 -5.26 -3.90 2.84
C VAL A 195 -5.49 -4.89 1.71
N ASN A 196 -5.33 -6.19 1.95
CA ASN A 196 -5.64 -7.24 0.99
C ASN A 196 -6.51 -8.33 1.65
N PRO A 197 -7.76 -8.01 2.08
CA PRO A 197 -8.64 -8.96 2.79
C PRO A 197 -9.07 -10.16 1.94
N TYR A 198 -8.82 -10.08 0.63
CA TYR A 198 -9.05 -11.12 -0.37
C TYR A 198 -7.86 -12.06 -0.59
N ALA A 199 -6.70 -11.74 -0.01
CA ALA A 199 -5.51 -12.58 -0.09
C ALA A 199 -5.43 -13.53 1.10
N SER A 200 -4.92 -14.74 0.86
CA SER A 200 -4.49 -15.66 1.92
C SER A 200 -2.97 -15.65 2.01
N ILE A 201 -2.44 -15.41 3.20
CA ILE A 201 -1.00 -15.35 3.44
C ILE A 201 -0.66 -16.36 4.54
N THR A 202 0.22 -17.29 4.22
CA THR A 202 0.72 -18.29 5.17
C THR A 202 2.21 -18.06 5.37
N PHE A 203 2.64 -17.85 6.61
CA PHE A 203 4.04 -17.65 6.96
C PHE A 203 4.51 -18.73 7.94
N VAL A 204 5.53 -19.48 7.56
CA VAL A 204 6.25 -20.43 8.41
C VAL A 204 7.59 -19.83 8.78
N ASP A 205 7.81 -19.61 10.06
CA ASP A 205 9.05 -19.03 10.56
C ASP A 205 10.17 -20.06 10.75
N PRO A 206 11.42 -19.61 11.03
CA PRO A 206 12.55 -20.52 11.22
C PRO A 206 12.41 -21.49 12.40
N ARG A 207 11.50 -21.23 13.35
CA ARG A 207 11.18 -22.12 14.47
C ARG A 207 10.05 -23.09 14.15
N GLY A 208 9.50 -23.06 12.93
CA GLY A 208 8.37 -23.86 12.51
C GLY A 208 7.01 -23.33 12.98
N ARG A 209 6.93 -22.10 13.52
CA ARG A 209 5.64 -21.49 13.88
C ARG A 209 4.90 -21.07 12.62
N LEU A 210 3.64 -21.49 12.55
CA LEU A 210 2.72 -21.19 11.47
C LEU A 210 1.86 -19.96 11.82
N TYR A 211 1.94 -18.93 10.99
CA TYR A 211 1.05 -17.77 11.02
C TYR A 211 0.17 -17.82 9.77
N LYS A 212 -1.15 -17.73 9.95
CA LYS A 212 -2.11 -17.81 8.85
C LYS A 212 -3.02 -16.58 8.86
N PHE A 213 -3.04 -15.87 7.74
CA PHE A 213 -3.91 -14.74 7.48
C PHE A 213 -4.86 -15.15 6.36
N GLU A 214 -5.99 -15.78 6.70
CA GLU A 214 -6.95 -16.30 5.71
C GLU A 214 -7.74 -15.19 5.04
N ARG A 215 -8.15 -15.35 3.79
CA ARG A 215 -9.01 -14.35 3.13
C ARG A 215 -10.42 -14.34 3.76
N THR A 216 -11.04 -13.17 3.92
CA THR A 216 -12.45 -13.03 4.34
C THR A 216 -13.37 -12.59 3.21
N VAL A 217 -12.80 -12.12 2.10
CA VAL A 217 -13.54 -11.60 0.95
C VAL A 217 -13.09 -12.34 -0.31
N SER A 218 -14.03 -12.63 -1.21
CA SER A 218 -13.79 -13.27 -2.51
C SER A 218 -13.88 -12.31 -3.70
N VAL A 219 -14.01 -11.02 -3.43
CA VAL A 219 -14.14 -9.95 -4.42
C VAL A 219 -12.83 -9.17 -4.50
N LEU A 220 -12.31 -9.03 -5.72
CA LEU A 220 -11.13 -8.19 -6.00
C LEU A 220 -11.53 -6.72 -6.25
N PRO A 221 -10.66 -5.76 -5.91
CA PRO A 221 -10.84 -4.36 -6.28
C PRO A 221 -10.80 -4.17 -7.81
N PRO A 222 -11.30 -3.03 -8.32
CA PRO A 222 -11.27 -2.73 -9.75
C PRO A 222 -9.83 -2.75 -10.29
N GLN A 223 -9.63 -3.29 -11.49
CA GLN A 223 -8.29 -3.41 -12.06
C GLN A 223 -7.74 -2.05 -12.50
N PRO A 224 -6.47 -1.73 -12.17
CA PRO A 224 -5.87 -0.49 -12.64
C PRO A 224 -5.67 -0.55 -14.16
N ARG A 225 -5.91 0.58 -14.82
CA ARG A 225 -5.75 0.75 -16.27
C ARG A 225 -4.55 1.60 -16.59
N GLU A 226 -3.93 1.36 -17.73
CA GLU A 226 -2.90 2.24 -18.26
C GLU A 226 -3.53 3.58 -18.65
N THR A 227 -2.86 4.68 -18.34
CA THR A 227 -3.30 6.03 -18.68
C THR A 227 -2.19 6.81 -19.37
N LEU A 228 -2.58 7.79 -20.17
CA LEU A 228 -1.67 8.79 -20.72
C LEU A 228 -1.21 9.75 -19.62
N PRO A 229 -0.04 10.39 -19.78
CA PRO A 229 0.41 11.43 -18.86
C PRO A 229 -0.45 12.69 -18.98
N HIS A 230 -0.64 13.39 -17.86
CA HIS A 230 -1.37 14.64 -17.82
C HIS A 230 -0.43 15.84 -18.10
N PRO A 231 -0.85 16.87 -18.87
CA PRO A 231 -0.03 18.04 -19.19
C PRO A 231 0.70 18.70 -18.00
N HIS A 232 -0.01 18.98 -16.90
CA HIS A 232 0.58 19.55 -15.68
C HIS A 232 1.70 18.72 -15.02
N GLY A 233 1.76 17.42 -15.30
CA GLY A 233 2.72 16.49 -14.67
C GLY A 233 3.96 16.20 -15.49
N ILE A 234 4.07 16.79 -16.68
CA ILE A 234 5.12 16.45 -17.63
C ILE A 234 6.34 17.33 -17.42
N ASP A 235 7.51 16.72 -17.52
CA ASP A 235 8.80 17.38 -17.57
C ASP A 235 9.37 17.39 -19.00
N VAL A 236 10.46 18.13 -19.18
CA VAL A 236 11.09 18.34 -20.48
C VAL A 236 11.60 17.01 -21.07
N GLU A 237 12.15 16.13 -20.23
CA GLU A 237 12.67 14.82 -20.67
C GLU A 237 11.52 13.89 -21.12
N THR A 238 10.42 13.83 -20.38
CA THR A 238 9.23 13.07 -20.78
C THR A 238 8.68 13.62 -22.09
N MET A 239 8.66 14.94 -22.27
CA MET A 239 8.27 15.56 -23.54
C MET A 239 9.17 15.09 -24.69
N TYR A 240 10.49 15.09 -24.52
CA TYR A 240 11.43 14.56 -25.52
C TYR A 240 11.16 13.10 -25.86
N ARG A 241 10.90 12.25 -24.86
CA ARG A 241 10.59 10.83 -25.09
C ARG A 241 9.32 10.66 -25.92
N ILE A 242 8.28 11.43 -25.63
CA ILE A 242 7.03 11.40 -26.38
C ILE A 242 7.25 11.90 -27.81
N ILE A 243 7.98 13.00 -28.01
CA ILE A 243 8.30 13.56 -29.34
C ILE A 243 9.12 12.57 -30.18
N ARG A 244 10.08 11.85 -29.59
CA ARG A 244 10.90 10.85 -30.33
C ARG A 244 10.07 9.71 -30.90
N VAL A 245 9.07 9.25 -30.14
CA VAL A 245 8.24 8.08 -30.51
C VAL A 245 6.99 8.48 -31.30
N THR A 246 6.60 9.76 -31.29
CA THR A 246 5.35 10.20 -31.91
C THR A 246 5.31 9.96 -33.42
N SER A 247 4.12 9.58 -33.90
CA SER A 247 3.78 9.53 -35.32
C SER A 247 3.02 10.77 -35.80
N CYS A 248 2.67 11.70 -34.89
CA CYS A 248 1.86 12.88 -35.19
C CYS A 248 2.69 13.89 -35.99
N LYS A 249 2.04 14.51 -36.99
CA LYS A 249 2.65 15.54 -37.85
C LYS A 249 2.33 16.97 -37.41
N THR A 250 1.36 17.14 -36.52
CA THR A 250 0.88 18.44 -36.05
C THR A 250 0.82 18.46 -34.52
N LEU A 251 1.06 19.62 -33.92
CA LEU A 251 0.94 19.82 -32.49
C LEU A 251 -0.49 19.60 -31.99
N LEU A 252 -1.50 19.94 -32.79
CA LEU A 252 -2.89 19.70 -32.44
C LEU A 252 -3.21 18.20 -32.26
N ASP A 253 -2.72 17.34 -33.16
CA ASP A 253 -2.90 15.89 -33.06
C ASP A 253 -2.04 15.31 -31.93
N PHE A 254 -0.80 15.81 -31.80
CA PHE A 254 0.11 15.43 -30.73
C PHE A 254 -0.50 15.65 -29.34
N MET A 255 -1.10 16.83 -29.11
CA MET A 255 -1.74 17.16 -27.84
C MET A 255 -2.94 16.24 -27.52
N GLN A 256 -3.70 15.81 -28.52
CA GLN A 256 -4.86 14.93 -28.31
C GLN A 256 -4.48 13.47 -28.10
N LYS A 257 -3.44 13.00 -28.81
CA LYS A 257 -3.06 11.59 -28.82
C LYS A 257 -2.24 11.18 -27.60
N HIS A 258 -1.37 12.06 -27.10
CA HIS A 258 -0.38 11.71 -26.08
C HIS A 258 -0.71 12.19 -24.67
N PHE A 259 -1.70 13.07 -24.52
CA PHE A 259 -2.01 13.68 -23.22
C PHE A 259 -3.41 13.32 -22.75
N HIS A 260 -3.51 13.05 -21.45
CA HIS A 260 -4.75 12.65 -20.83
C HIS A 260 -5.77 13.81 -20.79
N ARG A 261 -7.01 13.52 -21.22
CA ARG A 261 -8.17 14.45 -21.21
C ARG A 261 -7.99 15.74 -22.00
N VAL A 262 -7.11 15.74 -23.01
CA VAL A 262 -6.93 16.88 -23.91
C VAL A 262 -7.73 16.67 -25.19
N GLY A 263 -8.93 17.24 -25.25
CA GLY A 263 -9.75 17.24 -26.48
C GLY A 263 -9.34 18.36 -27.46
N LYS A 264 -9.85 18.30 -28.70
CA LYS A 264 -9.55 19.28 -29.76
C LYS A 264 -9.70 20.74 -29.33
N ARG A 265 -10.78 21.07 -28.60
CA ARG A 265 -11.03 22.44 -28.12
C ARG A 265 -9.96 22.91 -27.13
N ILE A 266 -9.67 22.09 -26.12
CA ILE A 266 -8.66 22.39 -25.10
C ILE A 266 -7.27 22.49 -25.73
N ALA A 267 -6.93 21.57 -26.65
CA ALA A 267 -5.67 21.61 -27.39
C ALA A 267 -5.50 22.92 -28.16
N LYS A 268 -6.53 23.39 -28.88
CA LYS A 268 -6.48 24.67 -29.59
C LYS A 268 -6.31 25.86 -28.64
N ASN A 269 -7.05 25.88 -27.54
CA ASN A 269 -6.96 26.94 -26.54
C ASN A 269 -5.55 26.99 -25.93
N PHE A 270 -5.01 25.82 -25.58
CA PHE A 270 -3.66 25.68 -25.04
C PHE A 270 -2.59 26.15 -26.04
N LEU A 271 -2.64 25.70 -27.29
CA LEU A 271 -1.64 26.09 -28.30
C LEU A 271 -1.68 27.59 -28.58
N ARG A 272 -2.88 28.20 -28.58
CA ARG A 272 -3.04 29.65 -28.68
C ARG A 272 -2.44 30.38 -27.47
N PHE A 273 -2.69 29.87 -26.27
CA PHE A 273 -2.11 30.42 -25.03
C PHE A 273 -0.58 30.31 -25.02
N ALA A 274 -0.04 29.19 -25.48
CA ALA A 274 1.40 28.93 -25.53
C ALA A 274 2.11 29.61 -26.71
N GLY A 275 1.37 30.19 -27.66
CA GLY A 275 1.92 30.87 -28.84
C GLY A 275 2.43 29.93 -29.93
N PHE A 276 1.95 28.69 -30.00
CA PHE A 276 2.37 27.69 -30.99
C PHE A 276 1.34 27.50 -32.11
N PRO A 277 1.78 27.41 -33.39
CA PRO A 277 0.89 27.05 -34.50
C PRO A 277 0.31 25.63 -34.33
N GLU A 278 -0.97 25.45 -34.67
CA GLU A 278 -1.66 24.15 -34.55
C GLU A 278 -1.05 23.07 -35.45
N ASP A 279 -0.53 23.48 -36.61
CA ASP A 279 0.05 22.66 -37.68
C ASP A 279 1.56 22.46 -37.54
N ALA A 280 2.20 23.07 -36.54
CA ALA A 280 3.62 22.90 -36.29
C ALA A 280 3.96 21.43 -36.03
N ASP A 281 5.09 20.98 -36.58
CA ASP A 281 5.56 19.60 -36.43
C ASP A 281 6.26 19.42 -35.08
N PRO A 282 5.77 18.55 -34.18
CA PRO A 282 6.39 18.34 -32.87
C PRO A 282 7.86 17.90 -32.96
N LYS A 283 8.27 17.23 -34.05
CA LYS A 283 9.66 16.76 -34.22
C LYS A 283 10.63 17.85 -34.64
N LYS A 284 10.14 19.00 -35.09
CA LYS A 284 10.96 20.15 -35.54
C LYS A 284 11.15 21.21 -34.45
N LEU A 285 10.54 21.03 -33.28
CA LEU A 285 10.67 21.96 -32.18
C LEU A 285 12.11 22.02 -31.67
N LYS A 286 12.61 23.24 -31.46
CA LYS A 286 13.90 23.50 -30.84
C LYS A 286 13.83 23.22 -29.33
N PRO A 287 14.98 22.94 -28.67
CA PRO A 287 15.03 22.71 -27.23
C PRO A 287 14.35 23.79 -26.38
N GLU A 288 14.56 25.07 -26.72
CA GLU A 288 13.96 26.21 -26.03
C GLU A 288 12.43 26.25 -26.17
N GLU A 289 11.93 25.91 -27.36
CA GLU A 289 10.49 25.84 -27.64
C GLU A 289 9.83 24.72 -26.84
N ILE A 290 10.50 23.58 -26.67
CA ILE A 290 10.02 22.47 -25.85
C ILE A 290 9.92 22.87 -24.38
N VAL A 291 10.93 23.58 -23.86
CA VAL A 291 10.91 24.10 -22.48
C VAL A 291 9.74 25.07 -22.30
N ASN A 292 9.55 26.00 -23.23
CA ASN A 292 8.45 26.96 -23.21
C ASN A 292 7.09 26.26 -23.25
N LEU A 293 6.93 25.24 -24.09
CA LEU A 293 5.72 24.44 -24.17
C LEU A 293 5.40 23.74 -22.84
N VAL A 294 6.40 23.12 -22.20
CA VAL A 294 6.23 22.45 -20.89
C VAL A 294 5.91 23.45 -19.78
N HIS A 295 6.54 24.63 -19.79
CA HIS A 295 6.21 25.70 -18.84
C HIS A 295 4.77 26.19 -19.04
N ALA A 296 4.35 26.40 -20.29
CA ALA A 296 2.97 26.75 -20.61
C ALA A 296 1.99 25.66 -20.15
N MET A 297 2.34 24.37 -20.27
CA MET A 297 1.49 23.27 -19.78
C MET A 297 1.24 23.32 -18.27
N LYS A 298 2.21 23.82 -17.49
CA LYS A 298 2.07 23.95 -16.04
C LYS A 298 1.19 25.13 -15.65
N SER A 299 1.26 26.22 -16.41
CA SER A 299 0.52 27.45 -16.12
C SER A 299 -0.90 27.50 -16.70
N PHE A 300 -1.25 26.62 -17.65
CA PHE A 300 -2.54 26.65 -18.32
C PHE A 300 -3.65 26.00 -17.48
N GLU A 301 -4.62 26.78 -17.01
CA GLU A 301 -5.65 26.33 -16.05
C GLU A 301 -6.85 25.60 -16.68
N GLU A 302 -7.08 25.68 -18.00
CA GLU A 302 -8.26 25.04 -18.61
C GLU A 302 -8.11 23.52 -18.81
N PHE A 303 -6.98 22.92 -18.41
CA PHE A 303 -6.86 21.47 -18.44
C PHE A 303 -7.82 20.83 -17.45
N LEU A 304 -8.51 19.78 -17.92
CA LEU A 304 -9.39 19.00 -17.05
C LEU A 304 -8.56 18.18 -16.07
N PRO A 305 -8.97 18.08 -14.79
CA PRO A 305 -8.24 17.27 -13.81
C PRO A 305 -8.12 15.81 -14.29
N PRO A 306 -7.02 15.12 -14.01
CA PRO A 306 -6.81 13.75 -14.48
C PRO A 306 -7.92 12.83 -13.97
N ASP A 307 -8.37 11.93 -14.85
CA ASP A 307 -9.36 10.92 -14.49
C ASP A 307 -8.75 9.85 -13.57
N ALA A 308 -9.52 9.48 -12.54
CA ALA A 308 -9.12 8.48 -11.57
C ALA A 308 -9.64 7.08 -11.88
N GLY A 309 -10.38 6.90 -12.99
CA GLY A 309 -10.79 5.57 -13.47
C GLY A 309 -9.62 4.66 -13.86
N CYS A 310 -8.41 5.20 -13.94
CA CYS A 310 -7.18 4.40 -14.10
C CYS A 310 -6.70 3.76 -12.79
N LEU A 311 -7.20 4.19 -11.64
CA LEU A 311 -6.79 3.73 -10.31
C LEU A 311 -7.60 2.50 -9.85
N SER A 312 -7.04 1.82 -8.87
CA SER A 312 -7.54 0.63 -8.17
C SER A 312 -7.58 0.91 -6.66
N PRO A 313 -8.56 1.71 -6.20
CA PRO A 313 -8.83 1.90 -4.77
C PRO A 313 -9.28 0.58 -4.12
N LEU A 314 -9.19 0.47 -2.79
CA LEU A 314 -9.78 -0.66 -2.07
C LEU A 314 -11.30 -0.51 -1.97
N GLY A 315 -11.77 0.72 -1.81
CA GLY A 315 -13.15 1.01 -1.47
C GLY A 315 -13.45 0.83 0.01
N GLU A 316 -14.55 1.44 0.44
CA GLU A 316 -15.00 1.42 1.83
C GLU A 316 -15.24 0.00 2.33
N ASN A 317 -15.83 -0.87 1.50
CA ASN A 317 -16.19 -2.23 1.88
C ASN A 317 -14.97 -3.13 2.12
N LEU A 318 -13.98 -3.12 1.22
CA LEU A 318 -12.80 -3.97 1.37
C LEU A 318 -11.94 -3.49 2.55
N LEU A 319 -11.70 -2.18 2.67
CA LEU A 319 -10.91 -1.65 3.78
C LEU A 319 -11.61 -1.91 5.13
N LYS A 320 -12.94 -1.74 5.20
CA LYS A 320 -13.72 -2.10 6.39
C LYS A 320 -13.62 -3.59 6.72
N ALA A 321 -13.71 -4.48 5.72
CA ALA A 321 -13.59 -5.93 5.93
C ALA A 321 -12.21 -6.31 6.46
N GLY A 322 -11.14 -5.71 5.93
CA GLY A 322 -9.77 -5.93 6.43
C GLY A 322 -9.55 -5.45 7.86
N VAL A 323 -10.10 -4.29 8.21
CA VAL A 323 -10.06 -3.75 9.58
C VAL A 323 -10.81 -4.66 10.54
N LEU A 324 -12.03 -5.08 10.20
CA LEU A 324 -12.84 -5.98 11.04
C LEU A 324 -12.13 -7.31 11.27
N LYS A 325 -11.52 -7.86 10.23
CA LYS A 325 -10.80 -9.13 10.26
C LYS A 325 -9.61 -9.09 11.21
N GLU A 326 -8.72 -8.11 11.08
CA GLU A 326 -7.41 -8.15 11.75
C GLU A 326 -7.39 -7.37 13.07
N LEU A 327 -8.25 -6.37 13.26
CA LEU A 327 -8.27 -5.53 14.47
C LEU A 327 -9.46 -5.82 15.40
N GLU A 328 -10.49 -6.54 14.93
CA GLU A 328 -11.71 -6.87 15.69
C GLU A 328 -12.23 -5.71 16.56
N PRO A 329 -12.53 -4.53 15.98
CA PRO A 329 -12.98 -3.37 16.73
C PRO A 329 -14.46 -3.45 17.11
N GLU A 330 -14.87 -2.68 18.11
CA GLU A 330 -16.29 -2.45 18.43
C GLU A 330 -16.96 -1.55 17.39
N PHE A 331 -16.22 -0.59 16.86
CA PHE A 331 -16.70 0.37 15.87
C PHE A 331 -15.66 0.57 14.77
N VAL A 332 -16.14 0.65 13.53
CA VAL A 332 -15.32 0.99 12.37
C VAL A 332 -16.09 1.92 11.43
N ALA A 333 -15.43 2.98 10.99
CA ALA A 333 -15.89 3.85 9.92
C ALA A 333 -14.79 4.01 8.88
N VAL A 334 -15.18 3.99 7.61
CA VAL A 334 -14.27 4.16 6.46
C VAL A 334 -14.90 5.17 5.51
N SER A 335 -14.11 6.08 4.96
CA SER A 335 -14.51 7.02 3.92
C SER A 335 -13.51 6.97 2.77
N GLN A 336 -14.02 6.78 1.55
CA GLN A 336 -13.25 6.99 0.33
C GLN A 336 -13.49 8.42 -0.17
N ARG A 337 -12.43 9.22 -0.23
CA ARG A 337 -12.52 10.60 -0.75
C ARG A 337 -12.75 10.61 -2.25
N LYS A 338 -13.30 11.73 -2.72
CA LYS A 338 -13.37 12.00 -4.16
C LYS A 338 -11.95 12.05 -4.72
N PRO A 339 -11.73 11.59 -5.97
CA PRO A 339 -10.42 11.68 -6.57
C PRO A 339 -9.94 13.12 -6.69
N SER A 340 -8.64 13.30 -6.48
CA SER A 340 -7.95 14.58 -6.61
C SER A 340 -6.69 14.38 -7.46
N ALA A 341 -5.92 15.44 -7.68
CA ALA A 341 -4.73 15.39 -8.49
C ALA A 341 -3.60 16.19 -7.85
N TYR A 342 -2.37 15.71 -7.99
CA TYR A 342 -1.17 16.45 -7.64
C TYR A 342 -0.16 16.29 -8.77
N SER A 343 0.45 17.38 -9.23
CA SER A 343 1.46 17.36 -10.31
C SER A 343 1.06 16.47 -11.51
N GLY A 344 -0.20 16.54 -11.96
CA GLY A 344 -0.72 15.73 -13.07
C GLY A 344 -1.00 14.24 -12.78
N HIS A 345 -0.80 13.76 -11.56
CA HIS A 345 -1.11 12.40 -11.16
C HIS A 345 -2.45 12.36 -10.39
N PRO A 346 -3.44 11.57 -10.85
CA PRO A 346 -4.66 11.36 -10.08
C PRO A 346 -4.34 10.53 -8.84
N PHE A 347 -4.96 10.88 -7.71
CA PHE A 347 -4.89 10.11 -6.48
C PHE A 347 -6.24 10.06 -5.76
N ILE A 348 -6.43 9.01 -4.97
CA ILE A 348 -7.57 8.81 -4.08
C ILE A 348 -7.02 8.58 -2.67
N ILE A 349 -7.64 9.22 -1.68
CA ILE A 349 -7.37 8.98 -0.26
C ILE A 349 -8.53 8.18 0.33
N GLU A 350 -8.21 7.10 1.03
CA GLU A 350 -9.14 6.32 1.84
C GLU A 350 -8.71 6.43 3.29
N VAL A 351 -9.66 6.77 4.17
CA VAL A 351 -9.39 6.90 5.60
C VAL A 351 -10.31 5.98 6.37
N GLY A 352 -9.75 5.26 7.33
CA GLY A 352 -10.48 4.45 8.30
C GLY A 352 -10.24 4.91 9.73
N ILE A 353 -11.22 4.74 10.59
CA ILE A 353 -11.05 4.83 12.04
C ILE A 353 -11.68 3.59 12.68
N ALA A 354 -10.98 3.00 13.63
CA ALA A 354 -11.42 1.84 14.37
C ALA A 354 -11.30 2.10 15.87
N TYR A 355 -12.27 1.65 16.67
CA TYR A 355 -12.33 1.91 18.11
C TYR A 355 -12.77 0.65 18.88
N GLY A 356 -12.14 0.41 20.04
CA GLY A 356 -12.47 -0.66 20.97
C GLY A 356 -11.97 -2.04 20.55
N GLY A 357 -12.49 -3.08 21.19
CA GLY A 357 -12.21 -4.47 20.84
C GLY A 357 -10.77 -4.88 21.13
N LYS A 358 -10.09 -5.52 20.15
CA LYS A 358 -8.69 -5.96 20.27
C LYS A 358 -7.66 -4.90 19.89
N ILE A 359 -8.08 -3.65 19.70
CA ILE A 359 -7.16 -2.54 19.42
C ILE A 359 -6.33 -2.26 20.68
N PRO A 360 -4.99 -2.21 20.58
CA PRO A 360 -4.16 -1.93 21.74
C PRO A 360 -4.41 -0.53 22.29
N THR A 361 -4.45 -0.40 23.62
CA THR A 361 -4.43 0.91 24.29
C THR A 361 -3.01 1.46 24.26
N SER A 362 -2.89 2.71 23.80
CA SER A 362 -1.63 3.43 23.70
C SER A 362 -1.84 4.88 24.14
N GLU A 363 -0.82 5.49 24.74
CA GLU A 363 -0.84 6.92 25.06
C GLU A 363 -0.85 7.77 23.77
N ASP A 364 -0.16 7.25 22.75
CA ASP A 364 -0.08 7.79 21.40
C ASP A 364 -1.10 7.14 20.46
N ILE A 365 -1.37 7.84 19.35
CA ILE A 365 -2.34 7.43 18.33
C ILE A 365 -1.76 6.30 17.50
N LEU A 366 -2.48 5.18 17.38
CA LEU A 366 -2.11 4.10 16.47
C LEU A 366 -2.46 4.50 15.03
N LEU A 367 -1.43 4.65 14.19
CA LEU A 367 -1.58 5.04 12.79
C LEU A 367 -1.11 3.93 11.86
N TYR A 368 -2.02 3.40 11.04
CA TYR A 368 -1.70 2.50 9.94
C TYR A 368 -1.65 3.29 8.63
N ARG A 369 -0.52 3.23 7.93
CA ARG A 369 -0.29 3.95 6.68
C ARG A 369 -0.16 2.98 5.53
N PHE A 370 -0.81 3.30 4.42
CA PHE A 370 -0.78 2.48 3.23
C PHE A 370 -0.58 3.33 1.98
N ALA A 371 0.16 2.80 1.02
CA ALA A 371 0.32 3.41 -0.29
C ALA A 371 0.21 2.33 -1.37
N ASN A 372 -0.68 2.52 -2.35
CA ASN A 372 -0.96 1.55 -3.41
C ASN A 372 -1.14 0.12 -2.89
N LYS A 373 -1.91 -0.07 -1.80
CA LYS A 373 -2.17 -1.36 -1.13
C LYS A 373 -0.94 -2.02 -0.49
N ILE A 374 0.09 -1.24 -0.18
CA ILE A 374 1.29 -1.67 0.57
C ILE A 374 1.29 -0.96 1.93
N PRO A 375 1.55 -1.66 3.04
CA PRO A 375 1.76 -1.03 4.34
C PRO A 375 3.12 -0.35 4.49
N LEU A 376 3.14 0.80 5.17
CA LEU A 376 4.34 1.57 5.49
C LEU A 376 4.68 1.43 6.97
N VAL A 377 5.61 0.52 7.29
CA VAL A 377 5.88 0.06 8.67
C VAL A 377 7.03 0.81 9.36
N TYR A 378 7.91 1.44 8.58
CA TYR A 378 9.04 2.22 9.08
C TYR A 378 8.82 3.73 8.92
N ASP A 379 9.55 4.51 9.74
CA ASP A 379 9.69 5.96 9.64
C ASP A 379 8.36 6.74 9.62
N GLU A 380 7.48 6.43 10.58
CA GLU A 380 6.17 7.09 10.71
C GLU A 380 6.27 8.60 10.96
N SER A 381 7.27 9.03 11.75
CA SER A 381 7.35 10.40 12.29
C SER A 381 7.47 11.49 11.23
N GLY A 382 8.11 11.22 10.09
CA GLY A 382 8.26 12.20 9.01
C GLY A 382 7.30 12.02 7.85
N ASP A 383 6.31 11.13 7.98
CA ASP A 383 5.23 10.95 7.01
C ASP A 383 4.17 12.05 7.14
N VAL A 384 3.62 12.47 6.00
CA VAL A 384 2.53 13.45 5.97
C VAL A 384 1.32 13.03 6.81
N SER A 385 0.98 11.74 6.82
CA SER A 385 -0.17 11.19 7.54
C SER A 385 0.00 11.38 9.05
N TRP A 386 1.21 11.16 9.57
CA TRP A 386 1.52 11.36 10.99
C TRP A 386 1.41 12.84 11.38
N LYS A 387 1.99 13.74 10.57
CA LYS A 387 1.88 15.18 10.77
C LYS A 387 0.42 15.63 10.86
N ILE A 388 -0.44 15.14 9.98
CA ILE A 388 -1.86 15.49 9.97
C ILE A 388 -2.59 14.91 11.18
N VAL A 389 -2.38 13.63 11.50
CA VAL A 389 -3.02 12.97 12.67
C VAL A 389 -2.67 13.69 13.98
N LYS A 390 -1.42 14.11 14.15
CA LYS A 390 -0.98 14.88 15.33
C LYS A 390 -1.53 16.31 15.36
N SER A 391 -1.82 16.91 14.21
CA SER A 391 -2.40 18.27 14.13
C SER A 391 -3.87 18.35 14.58
N ILE A 392 -4.58 17.22 14.64
CA ILE A 392 -6.00 17.17 14.96
C ILE A 392 -6.19 17.18 16.48
N ASN A 393 -7.08 18.05 16.96
CA ASN A 393 -7.51 18.01 18.35
C ASN A 393 -8.58 16.92 18.55
N TRP A 394 -8.14 15.73 18.95
CA TRP A 394 -8.99 14.55 19.14
C TRP A 394 -10.03 14.69 20.26
N ARG A 395 -9.81 15.61 21.23
CA ARG A 395 -10.78 15.89 22.30
C ARG A 395 -12.10 16.43 21.75
N ASN A 396 -12.06 17.12 20.61
CA ASN A 396 -13.25 17.63 19.94
C ASN A 396 -14.14 16.52 19.37
N TYR A 397 -13.64 15.28 19.31
CA TYR A 397 -14.36 14.09 18.83
C TYR A 397 -14.57 13.06 19.95
N GLY A 398 -14.54 13.48 21.22
CA GLY A 398 -14.75 12.59 22.37
C GLY A 398 -13.61 11.63 22.67
N LEU A 399 -12.43 11.81 22.05
CA LEU A 399 -11.27 10.94 22.24
C LEU A 399 -10.24 11.55 23.19
N THR A 400 -9.82 10.76 24.17
CA THR A 400 -8.76 11.10 25.13
C THR A 400 -7.58 10.13 25.00
N SER A 401 -6.41 10.53 25.53
CA SER A 401 -5.23 9.65 25.58
C SER A 401 -5.54 8.36 26.35
N GLY A 402 -4.97 7.24 25.92
CA GLY A 402 -5.19 5.92 26.51
C GLY A 402 -6.45 5.20 26.02
N MET A 403 -7.25 5.80 25.13
CA MET A 403 -8.36 5.10 24.49
C MET A 403 -7.89 4.17 23.36
N PRO A 404 -8.50 2.97 23.20
CA PRO A 404 -8.11 2.02 22.16
C PRO A 404 -8.71 2.42 20.81
N PHE A 405 -8.03 3.29 20.07
CA PHE A 405 -8.41 3.66 18.72
C PHE A 405 -7.24 3.66 17.75
N ALA A 406 -7.55 3.38 16.48
CA ALA A 406 -6.58 3.37 15.40
C ALA A 406 -7.11 4.16 14.20
N VAL A 407 -6.21 4.87 13.52
CA VAL A 407 -6.47 5.61 12.28
C VAL A 407 -5.75 4.91 11.15
N LEU A 408 -6.44 4.71 10.03
CA LEU A 408 -5.90 4.12 8.82
C LEU A 408 -5.91 5.16 7.71
N VAL A 409 -4.81 5.35 7.02
CA VAL A 409 -4.71 6.26 5.87
C VAL A 409 -4.11 5.50 4.69
N HIS A 410 -4.86 5.40 3.60
CA HIS A 410 -4.41 4.80 2.36
C HIS A 410 -4.42 5.84 1.22
N ILE A 411 -3.29 5.94 0.51
CA ILE A 411 -3.18 6.71 -0.72
C ILE A 411 -3.03 5.77 -1.91
N CYS A 412 -3.83 6.02 -2.94
CA CYS A 412 -3.85 5.28 -4.19
C CYS A 412 -3.54 6.24 -5.34
N SER A 413 -2.48 6.01 -6.12
CA SER A 413 -2.07 6.90 -7.23
C SER A 413 -1.24 6.18 -8.28
N THR A 414 -1.19 6.73 -9.50
CA THR A 414 -0.23 6.29 -10.55
C THR A 414 1.22 6.55 -10.15
N LYS A 415 1.46 7.56 -9.31
CA LYS A 415 2.75 7.88 -8.72
C LYS A 415 2.53 8.29 -7.27
N ILE A 416 3.24 7.68 -6.33
CA ILE A 416 3.22 8.11 -4.93
C ILE A 416 4.33 9.15 -4.73
N PRO A 417 4.07 10.28 -4.06
CA PRO A 417 5.10 11.28 -3.81
C PRO A 417 5.98 10.81 -2.65
N TRP A 418 6.91 9.91 -2.92
CA TRP A 418 7.84 9.41 -1.91
C TRP A 418 8.82 10.50 -1.45
N LYS A 419 9.12 10.53 -0.14
CA LYS A 419 10.18 11.38 0.42
C LYS A 419 11.55 10.71 0.32
N THR A 420 11.59 9.38 0.37
CA THR A 420 12.80 8.55 0.31
C THR A 420 12.70 7.50 -0.80
N VAL A 421 13.85 6.99 -1.27
CA VAL A 421 13.88 5.95 -2.33
C VAL A 421 13.31 4.61 -1.83
N GLY A 422 13.46 4.30 -0.54
CA GLY A 422 12.99 3.05 0.09
C GLY A 422 11.46 2.93 0.25
N LYS A 423 10.69 3.95 -0.16
CA LYS A 423 9.22 3.95 -0.13
C LYS A 423 8.63 3.72 1.26
N GLU A 424 9.16 4.41 2.26
CA GLU A 424 8.73 4.28 3.66
C GLU A 424 7.86 5.47 4.08
N MET A 425 7.98 6.61 3.40
CA MET A 425 7.38 7.88 3.80
C MET A 425 6.80 8.64 2.63
N ILE A 426 5.57 9.12 2.79
CA ILE A 426 4.89 10.00 1.83
C ILE A 426 5.29 11.45 2.13
N ALA A 427 5.70 12.17 1.08
CA ALA A 427 6.07 13.58 1.16
C ALA A 427 4.86 14.48 1.41
N ASP A 428 5.09 15.58 2.12
CA ASP A 428 4.07 16.59 2.43
C ASP A 428 3.78 17.45 1.18
N ARG A 429 2.75 17.06 0.45
CA ARG A 429 2.19 17.83 -0.68
C ARG A 429 0.88 18.46 -0.26
N PRO A 430 0.67 19.78 -0.44
CA PRO A 430 -0.52 20.47 0.05
C PRO A 430 -1.85 19.82 -0.34
N GLU A 431 -1.96 19.33 -1.58
CA GLU A 431 -3.14 18.68 -2.13
C GLU A 431 -3.44 17.35 -1.42
N VAL A 432 -2.39 16.56 -1.16
CA VAL A 432 -2.47 15.28 -0.44
C VAL A 432 -2.82 15.52 1.02
N SER A 433 -2.12 16.44 1.68
CA SER A 433 -2.32 16.82 3.08
C SER A 433 -3.73 17.29 3.36
N ARG A 434 -4.31 18.10 2.45
CA ARG A 434 -5.69 18.59 2.55
C ARG A 434 -6.71 17.46 2.48
N GLU A 435 -6.55 16.51 1.55
CA GLU A 435 -7.50 15.40 1.42
C GLU A 435 -7.37 14.37 2.54
N ILE A 436 -6.16 14.11 3.06
CA ILE A 436 -5.97 13.30 4.27
C ILE A 436 -6.69 13.94 5.46
N LEU A 437 -6.50 15.24 5.69
CA LEU A 437 -7.15 15.97 6.79
C LEU A 437 -8.68 15.91 6.67
N ASN A 438 -9.22 16.12 5.46
CA ASN A 438 -10.66 16.07 5.22
C ASN A 438 -11.24 14.67 5.45
N GLY A 439 -10.54 13.61 5.00
CA GLY A 439 -10.95 12.23 5.24
C GLY A 439 -10.94 11.84 6.71
N ILE A 440 -9.90 12.24 7.47
CA ILE A 440 -9.86 11.98 8.91
C ILE A 440 -10.99 12.70 9.64
N ARG A 441 -11.28 13.96 9.31
CA ARG A 441 -12.41 14.70 9.90
C ARG A 441 -13.75 14.04 9.64
N GLU A 442 -13.93 13.45 8.47
CA GLU A 442 -15.18 12.75 8.10
C GLU A 442 -15.41 11.51 8.95
N VAL A 443 -14.41 10.63 9.07
CA VAL A 443 -14.54 9.42 9.91
C VAL A 443 -14.54 9.74 11.40
N ALA A 444 -13.82 10.78 11.85
CA ALA A 444 -13.80 11.21 13.24
C ALA A 444 -15.17 11.70 13.71
N ARG A 445 -15.94 12.40 12.86
CA ARG A 445 -17.34 12.77 13.17
C ARG A 445 -18.24 11.55 13.34
N GLN A 446 -18.04 10.50 12.53
CA GLN A 446 -18.83 9.27 12.67
C GLN A 446 -18.52 8.56 13.99
N LEU A 447 -17.25 8.54 14.40
CA LEU A 447 -16.84 8.01 15.70
C LEU A 447 -17.41 8.83 16.86
N ASP A 448 -17.39 10.16 16.78
CA ASP A 448 -17.95 11.04 17.81
C ASP A 448 -19.45 10.77 18.05
N ILE A 449 -20.22 10.54 16.97
CA ILE A 449 -21.63 10.14 17.06
C ILE A 449 -21.78 8.80 17.80
N TYR A 450 -20.92 7.82 17.51
CA TYR A 450 -20.92 6.53 18.19
C TYR A 450 -20.58 6.65 19.68
N LEU A 451 -19.51 7.38 20.02
CA LEU A 451 -19.08 7.61 21.40
C LEU A 451 -20.16 8.37 22.20
N SER A 452 -20.77 9.39 21.61
CA SER A 452 -21.88 10.14 22.21
C SER A 452 -23.06 9.23 22.54
N LYS A 453 -23.43 8.30 21.64
CA LYS A 453 -24.49 7.31 21.90
C LYS A 453 -24.09 6.34 23.02
N LYS A 454 -22.85 5.85 23.02
CA LYS A 454 -22.32 4.93 24.04
C LYS A 454 -22.29 5.59 25.42
N GLU A 455 -21.87 6.85 25.50
CA GLU A 455 -21.90 7.62 26.75
C GLU A 455 -23.32 7.86 27.24
N LYS A 456 -24.25 8.23 26.35
CA LYS A 456 -25.66 8.42 26.71
C LYS A 456 -26.25 7.14 27.31
N ALA A 457 -26.05 6.00 26.66
CA ALA A 457 -26.50 4.69 27.16
C ALA A 457 -25.88 4.36 28.54
N LYS A 458 -24.58 4.65 28.73
CA LYS A 458 -23.91 4.46 30.02
C LYS A 458 -24.50 5.35 31.13
N ARG A 459 -24.79 6.62 30.82
CA ARG A 459 -25.43 7.56 31.77
C ARG A 459 -26.85 7.15 32.12
N GLU A 460 -27.63 6.69 31.14
CA GLU A 460 -28.98 6.17 31.36
C GLU A 460 -28.94 4.93 32.24
N LYS A 461 -28.08 3.95 31.95
CA LYS A 461 -27.89 2.76 32.80
C LYS A 461 -27.46 3.11 34.23
N ALA A 462 -26.52 4.06 34.40
CA ALA A 462 -26.12 4.52 35.72
C ALA A 462 -27.27 5.19 36.48
N ARG A 463 -28.07 6.02 35.79
CA ARG A 463 -29.26 6.68 36.36
C ARG A 463 -30.32 5.66 36.78
N LEU A 464 -30.60 4.66 35.94
CA LEU A 464 -31.53 3.57 36.24
C LEU A 464 -31.06 2.75 37.45
N SER A 465 -29.77 2.41 37.52
CA SER A 465 -29.18 1.70 38.67
C SER A 465 -29.31 2.48 39.98
N ILE A 466 -29.09 3.80 39.94
CA ILE A 466 -29.32 4.70 41.08
C ILE A 466 -30.79 4.65 41.50
N PHE A 467 -31.73 4.82 40.56
CA PHE A 467 -33.15 4.74 40.88
C PHE A 467 -33.53 3.39 41.49
N ALA A 468 -33.04 2.28 40.95
CA ALA A 468 -33.30 0.95 41.50
C ALA A 468 -32.81 0.80 42.95
N LYS A 469 -31.69 1.47 43.32
CA LYS A 469 -31.13 1.44 44.67
C LYS A 469 -31.88 2.33 45.66
N TYR A 470 -32.32 3.52 45.24
CA TYR A 470 -32.91 4.53 46.14
C TYR A 470 -34.44 4.49 46.20
N LEU A 471 -35.12 4.08 45.12
CA LEU A 471 -36.59 4.08 45.06
C LEU A 471 -37.24 3.23 46.18
N PRO A 472 -36.75 2.02 46.53
CA PRO A 472 -37.29 1.26 47.66
C PRO A 472 -37.10 1.97 49.00
N LYS A 473 -35.95 2.61 49.20
CA LYS A 473 -35.64 3.35 50.44
C LYS A 473 -36.53 4.58 50.59
N ILE A 474 -36.77 5.30 49.50
CA ILE A 474 -37.67 6.45 49.50
C ILE A 474 -39.10 5.99 49.83
N ALA A 475 -39.58 4.91 49.22
CA ALA A 475 -40.89 4.34 49.53
C ALA A 475 -41.02 3.95 51.02
N GLU A 476 -39.99 3.31 51.58
CA GLU A 476 -39.95 2.94 53.00
C GLU A 476 -39.98 4.15 53.93
N PHE A 477 -39.11 5.15 53.71
CA PHE A 477 -39.03 6.33 54.57
C PHE A 477 -40.27 7.22 54.45
N SER A 478 -40.82 7.38 53.25
CA SER A 478 -42.06 8.15 53.04
C SER A 478 -43.27 7.47 53.69
N ALA A 479 -43.36 6.14 53.63
CA ALA A 479 -44.42 5.38 54.28
C ALA A 479 -44.34 5.49 55.81
N LYS A 480 -43.13 5.37 56.38
CA LYS A 480 -42.86 5.58 57.81
C LYS A 480 -43.25 6.99 58.28
N LEU A 481 -42.90 8.03 57.51
CA LEU A 481 -43.24 9.42 57.86
C LEU A 481 -44.75 9.68 57.82
N ALA A 482 -45.46 9.09 56.86
CA ALA A 482 -46.89 9.26 56.67
C ALA A 482 -47.75 8.30 57.51
N SER A 483 -47.13 7.41 58.30
CA SER A 483 -47.80 6.32 59.04
C SER A 483 -48.72 5.48 58.15
N ARG A 484 -48.27 5.15 56.94
CA ARG A 484 -49.01 4.32 55.96
C ARG A 484 -48.16 3.12 55.53
N ASP A 485 -48.80 2.14 54.91
CA ASP A 485 -48.12 0.99 54.33
C ASP A 485 -47.19 1.41 53.17
N THR A 486 -46.12 0.64 52.99
CA THR A 486 -45.14 0.89 51.94
C THR A 486 -45.77 0.71 50.55
N PRO A 487 -45.73 1.73 49.68
CA PRO A 487 -46.25 1.59 48.34
C PRO A 487 -45.41 0.58 47.55
N ASN A 488 -46.07 -0.28 46.79
CA ASN A 488 -45.40 -1.30 46.00
C ASN A 488 -44.64 -0.66 44.81
N VAL A 489 -43.32 -0.70 44.86
CA VAL A 489 -42.42 -0.18 43.83
C VAL A 489 -41.97 -1.25 42.81
N ASP A 490 -42.39 -2.51 42.97
CA ASP A 490 -41.95 -3.62 42.12
C ASP A 490 -42.40 -3.46 40.67
N GLU A 491 -43.56 -2.85 40.42
CA GLU A 491 -44.03 -2.58 39.05
C GLU A 491 -43.13 -1.54 38.35
N LEU A 492 -42.74 -0.48 39.07
CA LEU A 492 -41.81 0.53 38.59
C LEU A 492 -40.41 -0.05 38.34
N LEU A 493 -39.93 -0.89 39.26
CA LEU A 493 -38.65 -1.60 39.11
C LEU A 493 -38.68 -2.61 37.96
N ARG A 494 -39.80 -3.29 37.71
CA ARG A 494 -39.97 -4.17 36.53
C ARG A 494 -39.98 -3.39 35.22
N ARG A 495 -40.62 -2.23 35.16
CA ARG A 495 -40.57 -1.33 33.99
C ARG A 495 -39.15 -0.80 33.76
N LEU A 496 -38.44 -0.43 34.83
CA LEU A 496 -37.04 -0.01 34.77
C LEU A 496 -36.11 -1.14 34.28
N ARG A 497 -36.33 -2.39 34.73
CA ARG A 497 -35.54 -3.57 34.29
C ARG A 497 -35.80 -3.98 32.85
N ARG A 498 -37.01 -3.80 32.32
CA ARG A 498 -37.28 -4.05 30.88
C ARG A 498 -36.47 -3.11 29.98
N LEU A 499 -36.22 -1.88 30.43
CA LEU A 499 -35.38 -0.90 29.73
C LEU A 499 -33.87 -1.17 29.88
N GLU A 500 -33.44 -2.06 30.78
CA GLU A 500 -32.04 -2.48 30.92
C GLU A 500 -31.66 -3.65 30.01
N GLY A 501 -32.64 -4.33 29.39
CA GLY A 501 -32.46 -5.55 28.59
C GLY A 501 -32.60 -5.39 27.08
N GLU A 502 -33.02 -4.22 26.59
CA GLU A 502 -32.92 -3.77 25.18
C GLU A 502 -31.68 -2.90 24.99
#